data_AF-A0A946EZJ6-F1
#
_entry.id   AF-A0A946EZJ6-F1
#
_cell.length_a   1.000
_cell.length_b   1.000
_cell.length_c   1.000
_cell.angle_alpha   90.00
_cell.angle_beta   90.00
_cell.angle_gamma   90.00
#
_symmetry.space_group_name_H-M   'P 1'
#
loop_
_entity.id
_entity.type
_entity.pdbx_description
1 polymer ?
#
loop_
_entity_poly.entity_id
_entity_poly.type
_entity_poly.pdbx_seq_one_letter_code
_entity_poly.pdbx_strand_id
1 'polypeptide(L)'
;MISIFSCDFAGGLKSATIMAMLLMASILNGQVHHGGAPNWNIDESIIPSVRLTNIDRPLLDSQDAVTDQFKEAPWRFGVEFDVSIDPAVDGVWTVEANERVWRIRVEAQEALGLSFFFDEFLLPKGGELFIWNAERTDFIGSFDHRNNKDWGTL
;
A
#
# COMPACT_ATOMS: atom_id res chain seq x y z
N MET A 1 -17.56 52.29 26.82
CA MET A 1 -18.92 51.84 26.49
C MET A 1 -18.88 51.29 25.08
N ILE A 2 -18.69 49.98 24.95
CA ILE A 2 -18.55 49.28 23.66
C ILE A 2 -19.70 48.26 23.64
N SER A 3 -20.68 48.51 22.78
CA SER A 3 -21.85 47.66 22.62
C SER A 3 -21.46 46.39 21.85
N ILE A 4 -21.58 45.24 22.49
CA ILE A 4 -21.52 43.93 21.86
C ILE A 4 -22.92 43.66 21.29
N PHE A 5 -23.05 43.65 19.97
CA PHE A 5 -24.24 43.13 19.31
C PHE A 5 -24.26 41.60 19.47
N SER A 6 -25.17 41.10 20.31
CA SER A 6 -25.56 39.69 20.29
C SER A 6 -26.33 39.43 18.99
N CYS A 7 -25.77 38.61 18.11
CA CYS A 7 -26.52 38.07 16.98
C CYS A 7 -27.13 36.74 17.45
N ASP A 8 -28.42 36.75 17.79
CA ASP A 8 -29.20 35.56 18.07
C ASP A 8 -29.35 34.74 16.78
N PHE A 9 -28.43 33.79 16.60
CA PHE A 9 -28.46 32.87 15.47
C PHE A 9 -29.50 31.78 15.74
N ALA A 10 -30.67 31.92 15.12
CA ALA A 10 -31.81 31.01 15.20
C ALA A 10 -31.41 29.53 15.09
N GLY A 11 -31.82 28.73 16.09
CA GLY A 11 -31.46 27.34 16.32
C GLY A 11 -32.01 26.28 15.35
N GLY A 12 -32.33 26.65 14.11
CA GLY A 12 -32.75 25.71 13.06
C GLY A 12 -31.69 25.45 11.99
N LEU A 13 -30.76 26.39 11.79
CA LEU A 13 -29.84 26.35 10.65
C LEU A 13 -28.60 25.47 10.90
N LYS A 14 -28.17 25.32 12.17
CA LYS A 14 -26.94 24.59 12.55
C LYS A 14 -27.03 23.07 12.32
N SER A 15 -28.22 22.48 12.53
CA SER A 15 -28.43 21.04 12.32
C SER A 15 -28.46 20.67 10.83
N ALA A 16 -29.05 21.54 10.00
CA ALA A 16 -29.11 21.36 8.55
C ALA A 16 -27.72 21.48 7.89
N THR A 17 -26.85 22.41 8.35
CA THR A 17 -25.47 22.50 7.85
C THR A 17 -24.60 21.32 8.27
N ILE A 18 -24.73 20.84 9.50
CA ILE A 18 -24.01 19.63 9.96
C ILE A 18 -24.46 18.41 9.16
N MET A 19 -25.77 18.24 8.94
CA MET A 19 -26.32 17.15 8.12
C MET A 19 -25.89 17.25 6.65
N ALA A 20 -25.78 18.45 6.09
CA ALA A 20 -25.28 18.67 4.73
C ALA A 20 -23.78 18.35 4.60
N MET A 21 -22.95 18.67 5.61
CA MET A 21 -21.54 18.26 5.65
C MET A 21 -21.38 16.73 5.78
N LEU A 22 -22.21 16.09 6.60
CA LEU A 22 -22.24 14.63 6.74
C LEU A 22 -22.68 13.91 5.46
N LEU A 23 -23.63 14.48 4.69
CA LEU A 23 -24.04 13.92 3.40
C LEU A 23 -22.96 14.06 2.31
N MET A 24 -22.17 15.12 2.32
CA MET A 24 -21.07 15.33 1.35
C MET A 24 -19.87 14.40 1.59
N ALA A 25 -19.64 13.94 2.82
CA ALA A 25 -18.56 13.01 3.13
C ALA A 25 -18.80 11.59 2.56
N SER A 26 -20.06 11.22 2.33
CA SER A 26 -20.45 9.87 1.87
C SER A 26 -20.13 9.58 0.40
N ILE A 27 -19.65 10.56 -0.36
CA ILE A 27 -19.43 10.45 -1.82
C ILE A 27 -17.95 10.30 -2.19
N LEU A 28 -17.05 10.23 -1.20
CA LEU A 28 -15.61 10.08 -1.43
C LEU A 28 -15.24 8.60 -1.60
N ASN A 29 -15.35 8.08 -2.82
CA ASN A 29 -14.75 6.81 -3.20
C ASN A 29 -13.26 7.05 -3.51
N GLY A 30 -12.41 7.06 -2.47
CA GLY A 30 -10.95 7.23 -2.59
C GLY A 30 -10.15 6.10 -1.93
N GLN A 31 -10.80 4.99 -1.56
CA GLN A 31 -10.11 3.86 -0.94
C GLN A 31 -9.36 3.06 -2.00
N VAL A 32 -8.04 2.94 -1.81
CA VAL A 32 -7.17 2.10 -2.66
C VAL A 32 -7.43 0.62 -2.41
N HIS A 33 -7.81 0.27 -1.18
CA HIS A 33 -8.09 -1.09 -0.76
C HIS A 33 -9.59 -1.39 -0.81
N HIS A 34 -9.90 -2.64 -1.14
CA HIS A 34 -11.27 -3.08 -1.37
C HIS A 34 -11.81 -4.03 -0.29
N GLY A 35 -11.12 -4.11 0.87
CA GLY A 35 -11.49 -4.95 2.01
C GLY A 35 -10.90 -6.36 1.90
N GLY A 36 -11.43 -7.31 2.68
CA GLY A 36 -10.91 -8.68 2.74
C GLY A 36 -9.70 -8.85 3.67
N ALA A 37 -9.18 -10.07 3.75
CA ALA A 37 -7.98 -10.40 4.52
C ALA A 37 -7.20 -11.52 3.82
N PRO A 38 -5.86 -11.57 3.96
CA PRO A 38 -5.07 -12.67 3.46
C PRO A 38 -5.52 -14.00 4.08
N ASN A 39 -5.42 -15.08 3.32
CA ASN A 39 -5.58 -16.41 3.92
C ASN A 39 -4.36 -16.73 4.79
N TRP A 40 -4.55 -16.81 6.11
CA TRP A 40 -3.50 -17.09 7.09
C TRP A 40 -3.20 -18.57 7.30
N ASN A 41 -4.03 -19.48 6.80
CA ASN A 41 -3.85 -20.92 6.99
C ASN A 41 -2.95 -21.50 5.88
N ILE A 42 -1.66 -21.19 5.95
CA ILE A 42 -0.67 -21.50 4.92
C ILE A 42 0.50 -22.27 5.52
N ASP A 43 1.00 -23.27 4.79
CA ASP A 43 2.34 -23.82 5.01
C ASP A 43 3.35 -22.89 4.34
N GLU A 44 4.20 -22.24 5.13
CA GLU A 44 5.20 -21.31 4.60
C GLU A 44 6.40 -22.02 3.98
N SER A 45 6.63 -23.29 4.30
CA SER A 45 7.80 -24.04 3.85
C SER A 45 7.82 -24.31 2.35
N ILE A 46 6.64 -24.27 1.71
CA ILE A 46 6.47 -24.50 0.28
C ILE A 46 6.59 -23.23 -0.56
N ILE A 47 6.65 -22.04 0.06
CA ILE A 47 6.63 -20.76 -0.65
C ILE A 47 8.07 -20.39 -1.06
N PRO A 48 8.36 -20.28 -2.37
CA PRO A 48 9.68 -19.87 -2.82
C PRO A 48 10.01 -18.43 -2.39
N SER A 49 11.27 -18.21 -2.02
CA SER A 49 11.79 -16.89 -1.63
C SER A 49 12.66 -16.28 -2.72
N VAL A 50 12.35 -15.06 -3.14
CA VAL A 50 13.21 -14.21 -3.96
C VAL A 50 13.99 -13.29 -3.01
N ARG A 51 15.32 -13.35 -3.07
CA ARG A 51 16.19 -12.50 -2.26
C ARG A 51 16.64 -11.30 -3.07
N LEU A 52 16.36 -10.10 -2.55
CA LEU A 52 16.90 -8.87 -3.10
C LEU A 52 18.38 -8.72 -2.74
N THR A 53 19.09 -7.95 -3.55
CA THR A 53 20.47 -7.57 -3.27
C THR A 53 20.54 -6.83 -1.93
N ASN A 54 21.56 -7.15 -1.13
CA ASN A 54 21.72 -6.53 0.17
C ASN A 54 22.01 -5.02 0.03
N ILE A 55 21.43 -4.23 0.94
CA ILE A 55 21.63 -2.79 1.01
C ILE A 55 22.90 -2.51 1.83
N ASP A 56 23.92 -1.92 1.20
CA ASP A 56 25.14 -1.49 1.91
C ASP A 56 24.88 -0.17 2.67
N ARG A 57 24.32 -0.30 3.88
CA ARG A 57 23.99 0.83 4.75
C ARG A 57 25.19 1.75 5.03
N PRO A 58 26.36 1.24 5.46
CA PRO A 58 27.52 2.10 5.69
C PRO A 58 27.91 2.95 4.48
N LEU A 59 27.85 2.38 3.27
CA LEU A 59 28.13 3.12 2.06
C LEU A 59 27.09 4.21 1.81
N LEU A 60 25.80 3.89 1.93
CA LEU A 60 24.72 4.86 1.70
C LEU A 60 24.77 6.01 2.71
N ASP A 61 24.98 5.70 4.00
CA ASP A 61 25.09 6.70 5.06
C ASP A 61 26.26 7.67 4.80
N SER A 62 27.37 7.17 4.25
CA SER A 62 28.51 8.02 3.88
C SER A 62 28.21 8.97 2.71
N GLN A 63 27.38 8.53 1.75
CA GLN A 63 26.95 9.35 0.61
C GLN A 63 25.93 10.41 1.04
N ASP A 64 25.00 10.02 1.92
CA ASP A 64 23.99 10.92 2.45
C ASP A 64 24.63 11.98 3.37
N ALA A 65 25.64 11.64 4.18
CA ALA A 65 26.36 12.62 5.00
C ALA A 65 27.07 13.74 4.20
N VAL A 66 27.42 13.48 2.93
CA VAL A 66 27.95 14.50 2.01
C VAL A 66 26.81 15.34 1.43
N THR A 67 25.70 14.70 1.07
CA THR A 67 24.56 15.32 0.41
C THR A 67 23.74 16.19 1.37
N ASP A 68 23.61 15.77 2.63
CA ASP A 68 22.91 16.48 3.72
C ASP A 68 23.51 17.85 4.06
N GLN A 69 24.77 18.09 3.66
CA GLN A 69 25.39 19.41 3.76
C GLN A 69 24.72 20.43 2.83
N PHE A 70 24.09 19.96 1.75
CA PHE A 70 23.39 20.75 0.74
C PHE A 70 21.87 20.62 0.95
N LYS A 71 21.29 21.55 1.69
CA LYS A 71 19.86 21.58 2.04
C LYS A 71 18.89 21.69 0.84
N GLU A 72 19.41 21.94 -0.36
CA GLU A 72 18.63 21.99 -1.60
C GLU A 72 18.55 20.62 -2.31
N ALA A 73 19.35 19.64 -1.87
CA ALA A 73 19.31 18.29 -2.43
C ALA A 73 18.11 17.49 -1.87
N PRO A 74 17.45 16.67 -2.70
CA PRO A 74 16.37 15.81 -2.24
C PRO A 74 16.90 14.70 -1.33
N TRP A 75 16.13 14.40 -0.28
CA TRP A 75 16.43 13.30 0.64
C TRP A 75 16.20 11.95 -0.04
N ARG A 76 17.12 11.00 0.18
CA ARG A 76 16.97 9.61 -0.25
C ARG A 76 15.98 8.90 0.66
N PHE A 77 14.88 8.41 0.10
CA PHE A 77 13.85 7.68 0.86
C PHE A 77 13.90 6.16 0.66
N GLY A 78 14.59 5.68 -0.38
CA GLY A 78 14.65 4.27 -0.72
C GLY A 78 15.73 3.95 -1.75
N VAL A 79 15.97 2.65 -1.94
CA VAL A 79 16.78 2.10 -3.02
C VAL A 79 15.86 1.22 -3.85
N GLU A 80 15.81 1.48 -5.15
CA GLU A 80 15.00 0.72 -6.10
C GLU A 80 15.78 -0.51 -6.57
N PHE A 81 15.08 -1.63 -6.69
CA PHE A 81 15.61 -2.88 -7.21
C PHE A 81 14.68 -3.37 -8.30
N ASP A 82 15.20 -3.46 -9.53
CA ASP A 82 14.47 -4.08 -10.63
C ASP A 82 14.40 -5.60 -10.41
N VAL A 83 13.19 -6.13 -10.34
CA VAL A 83 12.92 -7.56 -10.19
C VAL A 83 12.00 -8.02 -11.30
N SER A 84 12.26 -9.21 -11.82
CA SER A 84 11.37 -9.88 -12.77
C SER A 84 10.73 -11.06 -12.05
N ILE A 85 9.45 -10.93 -11.74
CA ILE A 85 8.64 -11.96 -11.07
C ILE A 85 7.45 -12.27 -11.97
N ASP A 86 7.39 -13.49 -12.49
CA ASP A 86 6.29 -13.98 -13.32
C ASP A 86 5.50 -15.04 -12.55
N PRO A 87 4.21 -14.82 -12.23
CA PRO A 87 3.38 -15.82 -11.55
C PRO A 87 3.29 -17.18 -12.27
N ALA A 88 3.60 -17.26 -13.57
CA ALA A 88 3.62 -18.52 -14.31
C ALA A 88 4.84 -19.39 -14.00
N VAL A 89 5.95 -18.80 -13.56
CA VAL A 89 7.24 -19.47 -13.37
C VAL A 89 7.74 -19.36 -11.93
N ASP A 90 7.58 -18.18 -11.34
CA ASP A 90 7.99 -17.85 -9.98
C ASP A 90 6.88 -18.15 -8.98
N GLY A 91 7.27 -18.39 -7.73
CA GLY A 91 6.33 -18.65 -6.64
C GLY A 91 5.67 -20.04 -6.71
N VAL A 92 4.57 -20.18 -5.98
CA VAL A 92 3.82 -21.44 -5.88
C VAL A 92 2.33 -21.19 -6.02
N TRP A 93 1.68 -22.00 -6.86
CA TRP A 93 0.22 -22.06 -6.94
C TRP A 93 -0.31 -23.17 -6.03
N THR A 94 -1.22 -22.81 -5.13
CA THR A 94 -1.96 -23.75 -4.29
C THR A 94 -3.45 -23.67 -4.60
N VAL A 95 -4.16 -24.77 -4.36
CA VAL A 95 -5.62 -24.80 -4.46
C VAL A 95 -6.20 -24.86 -3.05
N GLU A 96 -6.93 -23.83 -2.67
CA GLU A 96 -7.49 -23.66 -1.33
C GLU A 96 -9.01 -23.61 -1.44
N ALA A 97 -9.67 -24.66 -0.98
CA ALA A 97 -11.09 -24.91 -1.21
C ALA A 97 -11.43 -24.86 -2.72
N ASN A 98 -11.99 -23.75 -3.21
CA ASN A 98 -12.40 -23.55 -4.59
C ASN A 98 -11.60 -22.44 -5.31
N GLU A 99 -10.54 -21.93 -4.68
CA GLU A 99 -9.75 -20.82 -5.20
C GLU A 99 -8.32 -21.27 -5.53
N ARG A 100 -7.73 -20.63 -6.54
CA ARG A 100 -6.31 -20.78 -6.86
C ARG A 100 -5.58 -19.58 -6.30
N VAL A 101 -4.62 -19.84 -5.42
CA VAL A 101 -3.84 -18.80 -4.77
C VAL A 101 -2.39 -18.94 -5.17
N TRP A 102 -1.81 -17.85 -5.66
CA TRP A 102 -0.40 -17.75 -5.96
C TRP A 102 0.32 -17.03 -4.84
N ARG A 103 1.51 -17.52 -4.45
CA ARG A 103 2.31 -16.93 -3.38
C ARG A 103 3.79 -16.95 -3.72
N ILE A 104 4.45 -15.88 -3.32
CA ILE A 104 5.90 -15.74 -3.35
C ILE A 104 6.35 -14.96 -2.11
N ARG A 105 7.55 -15.25 -1.61
CA ARG A 105 8.18 -14.48 -0.54
C ARG A 105 9.26 -13.58 -1.14
N VAL A 106 9.28 -12.31 -0.75
CA VAL A 106 10.36 -11.37 -1.08
C VAL A 106 11.14 -11.08 0.18
N GLU A 107 12.44 -11.36 0.17
CA GLU A 107 13.35 -11.17 1.29
C GLU A 107 14.33 -10.04 0.97
N ALA A 108 14.36 -9.00 1.81
CA ALA A 108 15.27 -7.88 1.70
C ALA A 108 16.00 -7.68 3.04
N GLN A 109 17.29 -8.04 3.07
CA GLN A 109 18.11 -7.92 4.28
C GLN A 109 18.42 -6.44 4.57
N GLU A 110 18.42 -6.04 5.86
CA GLU A 110 18.67 -4.67 6.33
C GLU A 110 17.71 -3.58 5.81
N ALA A 111 16.59 -3.98 5.18
CA ALA A 111 15.52 -3.07 4.78
C ALA A 111 14.60 -2.76 5.96
N LEU A 112 14.29 -1.47 6.18
CA LEU A 112 13.33 -1.03 7.20
C LEU A 112 11.88 -1.16 6.75
N GLY A 113 11.66 -1.26 5.45
CA GLY A 113 10.36 -1.40 4.81
C GLY A 113 10.53 -1.68 3.33
N LEU A 114 9.46 -2.13 2.69
CA LEU A 114 9.42 -2.40 1.26
C LEU A 114 8.28 -1.62 0.62
N SER A 115 8.55 -1.09 -0.56
CA SER A 115 7.54 -0.53 -1.45
C SER A 115 7.57 -1.34 -2.74
N PHE A 116 6.38 -1.70 -3.22
CA PHE A 116 6.22 -2.49 -4.43
C PHE A 116 5.66 -1.59 -5.51
N PHE A 117 6.28 -1.65 -6.68
CA PHE A 117 5.82 -0.99 -7.90
C PHE A 117 5.58 -2.09 -8.94
N PHE A 118 4.41 -2.07 -9.57
CA PHE A 118 4.08 -3.06 -10.60
C PHE A 118 4.13 -2.41 -11.97
N ASP A 119 5.03 -2.90 -12.82
CA ASP A 119 5.11 -2.50 -14.23
C ASP A 119 3.85 -2.91 -15.00
N GLU A 120 3.29 -4.08 -14.69
CA GLU A 120 2.02 -4.56 -15.21
C GLU A 120 1.16 -5.12 -14.08
N PHE A 121 0.00 -4.50 -13.87
CA PHE A 121 -1.02 -4.87 -12.91
C PHE A 121 -2.34 -5.03 -13.65
N LEU A 122 -2.70 -6.30 -13.87
CA LEU A 122 -3.95 -6.67 -14.50
C LEU A 122 -4.57 -7.85 -13.75
N LEU A 123 -5.51 -7.54 -12.85
CA LEU A 123 -6.28 -8.57 -12.16
C LEU A 123 -7.64 -8.79 -12.84
N PRO A 124 -8.00 -10.04 -13.20
CA PRO A 124 -9.34 -10.35 -13.68
C PRO A 124 -10.38 -10.18 -12.56
N LYS A 125 -11.65 -10.06 -12.94
CA LYS A 125 -12.75 -10.02 -11.94
C LYS A 125 -12.73 -11.27 -11.07
N GLY A 126 -12.76 -11.06 -9.74
CA GLY A 126 -12.67 -12.11 -8.74
C GLY A 126 -11.23 -12.44 -8.30
N GLY A 127 -10.22 -11.85 -8.93
CA GLY A 127 -8.84 -11.88 -8.43
C GLY A 127 -8.61 -10.81 -7.37
N GLU A 128 -7.90 -11.18 -6.31
CA GLU A 128 -7.50 -10.29 -5.23
C GLU A 128 -5.99 -10.45 -4.97
N LEU A 129 -5.31 -9.32 -4.79
CA LEU A 129 -3.91 -9.27 -4.36
C LEU A 129 -3.82 -8.73 -2.94
N PHE A 130 -3.03 -9.42 -2.13
CA PHE A 130 -2.66 -8.99 -0.79
C PHE A 130 -1.14 -9.04 -0.66
N ILE A 131 -0.59 -8.09 0.10
CA ILE A 131 0.84 -8.05 0.48
C ILE A 131 0.88 -7.94 2.00
N TRP A 132 1.66 -8.78 2.67
CA TRP A 132 1.73 -8.83 4.13
C TRP A 132 3.14 -9.13 4.61
N ASN A 133 3.44 -8.75 5.85
CA ASN A 133 4.73 -9.06 6.47
C ASN A 133 4.79 -10.49 7.00
N ALA A 134 6.01 -11.00 7.23
CA ALA A 134 6.21 -12.37 7.70
C ALA A 134 5.59 -12.60 9.09
N GLU A 135 5.56 -11.57 9.94
CA GLU A 135 4.98 -11.63 11.28
C GLU A 135 3.45 -11.57 11.28
N ARG A 136 2.82 -11.31 10.11
CA ARG A 136 1.36 -11.23 9.94
C ARG A 136 0.70 -10.15 10.80
N THR A 137 1.46 -9.12 11.18
CA THR A 137 0.96 -7.98 11.95
C THR A 137 0.35 -6.93 11.06
N ASP A 138 0.85 -6.81 9.83
CA ASP A 138 0.50 -5.75 8.89
C ASP A 138 0.30 -6.33 7.49
N PHE A 139 -0.75 -5.86 6.83
CA PHE A 139 -1.03 -6.20 5.44
C PHE A 139 -1.68 -5.04 4.72
N ILE A 140 -1.52 -5.03 3.40
CA ILE A 140 -2.18 -4.14 2.48
C ILE A 140 -2.94 -4.97 1.45
N GLY A 141 -4.17 -4.55 1.16
CA GLY A 141 -5.09 -5.23 0.25
C GLY A 141 -6.54 -5.14 0.73
N SER A 142 -7.49 -5.74 0.03
CA SER A 142 -7.34 -6.33 -1.31
C SER A 142 -7.12 -5.24 -2.36
N PHE A 143 -6.23 -5.52 -3.30
CA PHE A 143 -6.26 -4.88 -4.61
C PHE A 143 -6.99 -5.82 -5.57
N ASP A 144 -7.88 -5.30 -6.40
CA ASP A 144 -8.67 -6.11 -7.33
C ASP A 144 -8.75 -5.46 -8.71
N HIS A 145 -9.59 -6.00 -9.59
CA HIS A 145 -9.81 -5.48 -10.95
C HIS A 145 -10.18 -3.98 -11.03
N ARG A 146 -10.70 -3.36 -9.96
CA ARG A 146 -11.01 -1.93 -9.89
C ARG A 146 -9.75 -1.08 -9.74
N ASN A 147 -8.63 -1.67 -9.32
CA ASN A 147 -7.32 -1.05 -9.30
C ASN A 147 -6.62 -1.13 -10.67
N ASN A 148 -7.16 -1.88 -11.64
CA ASN A 148 -6.61 -1.90 -13.00
C ASN A 148 -6.76 -0.50 -13.62
N LYS A 149 -5.63 0.08 -14.05
CA LYS A 149 -5.58 1.38 -14.72
C LYS A 149 -5.39 1.17 -16.22
N ASP A 150 -5.87 2.10 -17.04
CA ASP A 150 -5.75 2.00 -18.51
C ASP A 150 -4.30 1.90 -19.00
N TRP A 151 -3.36 2.44 -18.24
CA TRP A 151 -1.92 2.41 -18.53
C TRP A 151 -1.17 1.26 -17.85
N GLY A 152 -1.88 0.37 -17.14
CA GLY A 152 -1.36 -0.93 -16.70
C GLY A 152 -0.50 -0.95 -15.44
N THR A 153 -0.08 0.17 -14.85
CA THR A 153 0.83 0.17 -13.68
C THR A 153 0.11 0.36 -12.34
N LEU A 154 0.62 -0.24 -11.27
CA LEU A 154 0.13 -0.03 -9.90
C LEU A 154 1.20 0.55 -8.97
#